data_AF-A0A0K2RBF6-F1
#
_entry.id   AF-A0A0K2RBF6-F1
#
_cell.length_a   1.000
_cell.length_b   1.000
_cell.length_c   1.000
_cell.angle_alpha   90.00
_cell.angle_beta   90.00
_cell.angle_gamma   90.00
#
_symmetry.space_group_name_H-M   'P 1'
#
loop_
_entity.id
_entity.type
_entity.pdbx_description
1 polymer ?
#
loop_
_entity_poly.entity_id
_entity_poly.type
_entity_poly.pdbx_seq_one_letter_code
_entity_poly.pdbx_strand_id
1 'polypeptide(L)'
;MPGVVNDFHFEYIIFGHVLTLNVLLPALVPAGIIFTVLFMYPWIERWITKDNREHHVLDRPRNAPTRTAIGVAGFTWYCVMWAAAGSDLIATHFHVALNDVTYWLRTLFFIGPIIAFMVTKRVALALQRKDREIALHGRETGRIVRLPHGEFIEVHAPLDDYKHYKLVGFESPSPLPAEPNEHGVVTPKEKRRAALSKWFFEDRVARQPRPSLKPLTDTATMRPSSPPKSTRALATSSRR
;
A
#
# COMPACT_ATOMS: atom_id res chain seq x y z
N MET A 1 31.86 26.43 12.91
CA MET A 1 30.81 27.04 12.06
C MET A 1 30.29 28.25 12.81
N PRO A 2 30.20 29.44 12.21
CA PRO A 2 29.92 30.66 12.96
C PRO A 2 28.52 30.55 13.58
N GLY A 3 28.42 30.85 14.87
CA GLY A 3 27.19 30.82 15.67
C GLY A 3 26.14 31.85 15.30
N VAL A 4 26.19 32.39 14.08
CA VAL A 4 25.43 33.56 13.67
C VAL A 4 24.96 33.41 12.23
N VAL A 5 23.65 33.46 12.01
CA VAL A 5 23.05 33.64 10.67
C VAL A 5 22.45 35.04 10.62
N ASN A 6 23.05 35.92 9.80
CA ASN A 6 22.63 37.31 9.52
C ASN A 6 22.39 38.27 10.69
N ASP A 7 22.47 37.79 11.96
CA ASP A 7 22.49 38.49 13.27
C ASP A 7 21.89 37.61 14.40
N PHE A 8 21.36 36.41 14.08
CA PHE A 8 20.80 35.48 15.08
C PHE A 8 21.88 34.60 15.70
N HIS A 9 22.16 34.82 16.98
CA HIS A 9 23.06 33.98 17.77
C HIS A 9 22.36 32.68 18.21
N PHE A 10 22.93 31.53 17.84
CA PHE A 10 22.43 30.20 18.22
C PHE A 10 23.09 29.66 19.49
N GLU A 11 23.72 30.52 20.28
CA GLU A 11 24.35 30.18 21.54
C GLU A 11 23.79 31.10 22.63
N TYR A 12 23.09 30.52 23.60
CA TYR A 12 22.47 31.25 24.69
C TYR A 12 23.05 30.79 26.03
N ILE A 13 23.50 31.71 26.87
CA ILE A 13 23.92 31.38 28.24
C ILE A 13 22.71 31.58 29.14
N ILE A 14 22.18 30.48 29.68
CA ILE A 14 21.01 30.48 30.56
C ILE A 14 21.41 29.78 31.87
N PHE A 15 21.20 30.44 33.01
CA PHE A 15 21.55 29.92 34.35
C PHE A 15 23.01 29.43 34.50
N GLY A 16 23.96 30.05 33.78
CA GLY A 16 25.37 29.65 33.81
C GLY A 16 25.71 28.44 32.93
N HIS A 17 24.75 27.87 32.20
CA HIS A 17 24.97 26.81 31.21
C HIS A 17 24.87 27.36 29.79
N VAL A 18 25.77 26.88 28.90
CA VAL A 18 25.77 27.26 27.49
C VAL A 18 24.82 26.34 26.72
N LEU A 19 23.77 26.92 26.18
CA LEU A 19 22.80 26.25 25.32
C LEU A 19 23.19 26.50 23.85
N THR A 20 23.82 25.49 23.25
CA THR A 20 24.30 25.51 21.86
C THR A 20 23.21 25.02 20.90
N LEU A 21 22.28 25.91 20.53
CA LEU A 21 21.23 25.61 19.53
C LEU A 21 21.82 25.21 18.18
N ASN A 22 23.05 25.60 17.87
CA ASN A 22 23.76 25.19 16.67
C ASN A 22 23.93 23.67 16.52
N VAL A 23 24.07 22.95 17.64
CA VAL A 23 24.17 21.47 17.64
C VAL A 23 22.80 20.87 17.87
N LEU A 24 22.00 21.51 18.74
CA LEU A 24 20.69 21.03 19.13
C LEU A 24 19.67 21.08 17.99
N LEU A 25 19.65 22.15 17.18
CA LEU A 25 18.68 22.31 16.09
C LEU A 25 18.88 21.26 14.98
N PRO A 26 20.09 21.05 14.41
CA PRO A 26 20.27 20.01 13.39
C PRO A 26 19.96 18.59 13.88
N ALA A 27 20.11 18.32 15.17
CA ALA A 27 19.79 17.02 15.76
C ALA A 27 18.29 16.86 16.07
N LEU A 28 17.69 17.81 16.77
CA LEU A 28 16.32 17.71 17.26
C LEU A 28 15.27 18.11 16.23
N VAL A 29 15.56 19.02 15.30
CA VAL A 29 14.55 19.47 14.32
C VAL A 29 14.15 18.33 13.38
N PRO A 30 15.07 17.60 12.71
CA PRO A 30 14.68 16.49 11.84
C PRO A 30 13.97 15.37 12.61
N ALA A 31 14.48 15.02 13.80
CA ALA A 31 13.85 14.03 14.67
C ALA A 31 12.43 14.47 15.08
N GLY A 32 12.28 15.71 15.54
CA GLY A 32 11.02 16.30 15.96
C GLY A 32 9.99 16.37 14.84
N ILE A 33 10.39 16.75 13.63
CA ILE A 33 9.52 16.72 12.44
C ILE A 33 9.01 15.30 12.19
N ILE A 34 9.89 14.30 12.22
CA ILE A 34 9.51 12.91 11.94
C ILE A 34 8.57 12.36 12.99
N PHE A 35 8.88 12.53 14.28
CA PHE A 35 8.01 12.06 15.35
C PHE A 35 6.66 12.76 15.32
N THR A 36 6.65 14.06 15.01
CA THR A 36 5.40 14.83 14.89
C THR A 36 4.57 14.33 13.71
N VAL A 37 5.18 14.14 12.54
CA VAL A 37 4.47 13.63 11.34
C VAL A 37 3.98 12.21 11.56
N LEU A 38 4.79 11.33 12.15
CA LEU A 38 4.42 9.94 12.43
C LEU A 38 3.26 9.88 13.43
N PHE A 39 3.30 10.70 14.47
CA PHE A 39 2.21 10.80 15.42
C PHE A 39 0.96 11.39 14.75
N MET A 40 1.08 12.47 13.99
CA MET A 40 -0.06 13.13 13.35
C MET A 40 -0.62 12.35 12.14
N TYR A 41 0.10 11.35 11.64
CA TYR A 41 -0.22 10.61 10.41
C TYR A 41 -1.67 10.08 10.34
N PRO A 42 -2.23 9.36 11.34
CA PRO A 42 -3.61 8.88 11.27
C PRO A 42 -4.64 10.03 11.15
N TRP A 43 -4.40 11.18 11.79
CA TRP A 43 -5.26 12.35 11.66
C TRP A 43 -5.16 13.00 10.29
N ILE A 44 -3.95 13.06 9.73
CA ILE A 44 -3.72 13.58 8.37
C ILE A 44 -4.39 12.68 7.34
N GLU A 45 -4.21 11.36 7.42
CA GLU A 45 -4.84 10.39 6.51
C GLU A 45 -6.37 10.44 6.61
N ARG A 46 -6.90 10.51 7.83
CA ARG A 46 -8.34 10.65 8.09
C ARG A 46 -8.91 11.94 7.49
N TRP A 47 -8.19 13.05 7.59
CA TRP A 47 -8.63 14.33 7.01
C TRP A 47 -8.63 14.31 5.48
N ILE A 48 -7.63 13.70 4.85
CA ILE A 48 -7.53 13.60 3.37
C ILE A 48 -8.61 12.64 2.83
N THR A 49 -8.78 11.49 3.47
CA THR A 49 -9.64 10.40 2.97
C THR A 49 -11.10 10.56 3.40
N LYS A 50 -11.40 11.32 4.47
CA LYS A 50 -12.70 11.36 5.15
C LYS A 50 -13.20 9.96 5.59
N ASP A 51 -12.30 8.98 5.74
CA ASP A 51 -12.71 7.65 6.19
C ASP A 51 -12.85 7.62 7.72
N ASN A 52 -14.11 7.59 8.18
CA ASN A 52 -14.48 7.56 9.60
C ASN A 52 -15.06 6.22 10.04
N ARG A 53 -14.95 5.18 9.20
CA ARG A 53 -15.56 3.89 9.48
C ARG A 53 -14.71 3.07 10.45
N GLU A 54 -15.36 2.14 11.14
CA GLU A 54 -14.68 1.15 11.97
C GLU A 54 -14.03 0.10 11.07
N HIS A 55 -12.69 -0.02 11.17
CA HIS A 55 -11.92 -0.99 10.40
C HIS A 55 -11.46 -2.13 11.31
N HIS A 56 -12.10 -3.30 11.18
CA HIS A 56 -11.71 -4.52 11.91
C HIS A 56 -10.80 -5.46 11.12
N VAL A 57 -10.61 -5.17 9.83
CA VAL A 57 -9.78 -5.99 8.93
C VAL A 57 -8.61 -5.14 8.44
N LEU A 58 -7.42 -5.70 8.55
CA LEU A 58 -6.19 -5.09 8.05
C LEU A 58 -6.24 -4.98 6.53
N ASP A 59 -5.90 -3.80 6.03
CA ASP A 59 -5.73 -3.59 4.61
C ASP A 59 -4.35 -4.07 4.15
N ARG A 60 -4.31 -4.64 2.94
CA ARG A 60 -3.08 -5.18 2.37
C ARG A 60 -2.23 -4.00 1.85
N PRO A 61 -0.90 -3.98 2.05
CA PRO A 61 -0.06 -2.85 1.64
C PRO A 61 -0.12 -2.55 0.14
N ARG A 62 -0.44 -3.55 -0.70
CA ARG A 62 -0.64 -3.35 -2.15
C ARG A 62 -1.92 -2.60 -2.49
N ASN A 63 -2.95 -2.59 -1.62
CA ASN A 63 -4.25 -1.98 -1.87
C ASN A 63 -4.29 -0.48 -1.57
N ALA A 64 -3.39 -0.01 -0.69
CA ALA A 64 -3.19 1.40 -0.38
C ALA A 64 -1.81 1.89 -0.90
N PRO A 65 -1.65 2.04 -2.23
CA PRO A 65 -0.33 2.26 -2.85
C PRO A 65 0.34 3.55 -2.38
N THR A 66 -0.43 4.62 -2.17
CA THR A 66 0.08 5.93 -1.69
C THR A 66 0.52 5.88 -0.23
N ARG A 67 -0.30 5.31 0.67
CA ARG A 67 0.09 5.09 2.07
C ARG A 67 1.37 4.26 2.17
N THR A 68 1.44 3.15 1.45
CA THR A 68 2.62 2.29 1.43
C THR A 68 3.84 3.02 0.87
N ALA A 69 3.67 3.79 -0.21
CA ALA A 69 4.77 4.57 -0.79
C ALA A 69 5.28 5.68 0.15
N ILE A 70 4.40 6.35 0.91
CA ILE A 70 4.80 7.34 1.93
C ILE A 70 5.62 6.65 3.04
N GLY A 71 5.16 5.49 3.51
CA GLY A 71 5.88 4.70 4.51
C GLY A 71 7.28 4.27 4.02
N VAL A 72 7.38 3.77 2.79
CA VAL A 72 8.67 3.35 2.21
C VAL A 72 9.59 4.55 1.94
N ALA A 73 9.06 5.71 1.56
CA ALA A 73 9.84 6.92 1.41
C ALA A 73 10.46 7.36 2.75
N GLY A 74 9.68 7.36 3.84
CA GLY A 74 10.17 7.66 5.19
C GLY A 74 11.19 6.62 5.68
N PHE A 75 10.95 5.34 5.42
CA PHE A 75 11.90 4.27 5.74
C PHE A 75 13.23 4.42 4.98
N THR A 76 13.17 4.77 3.69
CA THR A 76 14.38 5.01 2.88
C THR A 76 15.15 6.21 3.41
N TRP A 77 14.46 7.29 3.76
CA TRP A 77 15.07 8.45 4.41
C TRP A 77 15.80 8.04 5.71
N TYR A 78 15.16 7.23 6.54
CA TYR A 78 15.77 6.72 7.78
C TYR A 78 17.03 5.89 7.48
N CYS A 79 16.99 5.00 6.50
CA CYS A 79 18.15 4.20 6.09
C CYS A 79 19.32 5.09 5.61
N VAL A 80 19.02 6.17 4.87
CA VAL A 80 20.04 7.14 4.43
C VAL A 80 20.66 7.87 5.62
N MET A 81 19.87 8.29 6.60
CA MET A 81 20.38 8.94 7.81
C MET A 81 21.18 8.00 8.69
N TRP A 82 20.74 6.76 8.84
CA TRP A 82 21.48 5.72 9.52
C TRP A 82 22.82 5.43 8.83
N ALA A 83 22.82 5.31 7.50
CA ALA A 83 24.06 5.18 6.73
C ALA A 83 24.97 6.41 6.87
N ALA A 84 24.40 7.61 6.97
CA ALA A 84 25.18 8.83 7.19
C ALA A 84 25.86 8.86 8.57
N ALA A 85 25.21 8.31 9.60
CA ALA A 85 25.81 8.17 10.92
C ALA A 85 27.02 7.22 10.92
N GLY A 86 27.08 6.24 10.02
CA GLY A 86 28.21 5.31 9.83
C GLY A 86 29.08 5.61 8.60
N SER A 87 29.09 6.84 8.11
CA SER A 87 29.78 7.22 6.87
C SER A 87 31.30 7.03 6.91
N ASP A 88 31.90 7.11 8.10
CA ASP A 88 33.31 6.82 8.38
C ASP A 88 33.64 5.33 8.24
N LEU A 89 32.78 4.45 8.75
CA LEU A 89 32.89 3.00 8.54
C LEU A 89 32.74 2.65 7.04
N ILE A 90 31.82 3.32 6.34
CA ILE A 90 31.65 3.12 4.89
C ILE A 90 32.94 3.54 4.16
N ALA A 91 33.50 4.71 4.46
CA ALA A 91 34.73 5.18 3.83
C ALA A 91 35.91 4.22 4.05
N THR A 92 36.06 3.70 5.27
CA THR A 92 37.17 2.80 5.64
C THR A 92 37.02 1.40 5.06
N HIS A 93 35.82 0.81 5.08
CA HIS A 93 35.58 -0.55 4.56
C HIS A 93 35.52 -0.64 3.03
N PHE A 94 34.99 0.40 2.37
CA PHE A 94 34.90 0.43 0.91
C PHE A 94 36.09 1.15 0.26
N HIS A 95 37.04 1.67 1.05
CA HIS A 95 38.22 2.41 0.60
C HIS A 95 37.87 3.59 -0.33
N VAL A 96 36.78 4.31 -0.02
CA VAL A 96 36.30 5.48 -0.78
C VAL A 96 36.56 6.76 0.01
N ALA A 97 36.76 7.88 -0.69
CA ALA A 97 36.90 9.18 -0.03
C ALA A 97 35.66 9.55 0.79
N LEU A 98 35.86 10.03 2.02
CA LEU A 98 34.77 10.46 2.91
C LEU A 98 33.93 11.59 2.31
N ASN A 99 34.58 12.49 1.57
CA ASN A 99 33.89 13.58 0.87
C ASN A 99 32.87 13.03 -0.14
N ASP A 100 33.26 12.03 -0.94
CA ASP A 100 32.38 11.43 -1.94
C ASP A 100 31.17 10.76 -1.27
N VAL A 101 31.41 9.99 -0.20
CA VAL A 101 30.35 9.37 0.61
C VAL A 101 29.37 10.45 1.12
N THR A 102 29.88 11.57 1.61
CA THR A 102 29.07 12.68 2.10
C THR A 102 28.24 13.33 0.98
N TYR A 103 28.82 13.58 -0.19
CA TYR A 103 28.08 14.14 -1.33
C TYR A 103 26.97 13.20 -1.82
N TRP A 104 27.24 11.90 -1.86
CA TRP A 104 26.23 10.90 -2.22
C TRP A 104 25.09 10.84 -1.20
N LEU A 105 25.41 10.82 0.09
CA LEU A 105 24.39 10.81 1.15
C LEU A 105 23.55 12.09 1.15
N ARG A 106 24.14 13.26 0.88
CA ARG A 106 23.40 14.53 0.71
C ARG A 106 22.45 14.46 -0.48
N THR A 107 22.88 13.86 -1.58
CA THR A 107 22.02 13.67 -2.75
C THR A 107 20.88 12.69 -2.44
N LEU A 108 21.19 11.55 -1.83
CA LEU A 108 20.21 10.52 -1.45
C LEU A 108 19.22 10.99 -0.39
N PHE A 109 19.60 11.93 0.47
CA PHE A 109 18.71 12.53 1.46
C PHE A 109 17.46 13.15 0.83
N PHE A 110 17.62 13.81 -0.31
CA PHE A 110 16.50 14.43 -1.05
C PHE A 110 15.92 13.48 -2.10
N ILE A 111 16.77 12.84 -2.89
CA ILE A 111 16.34 12.06 -4.06
C ILE A 111 15.86 10.66 -3.66
N GLY A 112 16.48 10.04 -2.65
CA GLY A 112 16.17 8.67 -2.22
C GLY A 112 14.69 8.46 -1.87
N PRO A 113 14.09 9.29 -0.99
CA PRO A 113 12.67 9.17 -0.65
C PRO A 113 11.74 9.37 -1.86
N ILE A 114 12.09 10.28 -2.77
CA ILE A 114 11.28 10.56 -3.98
C ILE A 114 11.27 9.34 -4.91
N ILE A 115 12.44 8.76 -5.18
CA ILE A 115 12.55 7.55 -6.00
C ILE A 115 11.82 6.38 -5.33
N ALA A 116 12.05 6.18 -4.02
CA ALA A 116 11.41 5.12 -3.26
C ALA A 116 9.87 5.23 -3.31
N PHE A 117 9.33 6.44 -3.18
CA PHE A 117 7.90 6.69 -3.33
C PHE A 117 7.40 6.29 -4.72
N MET A 118 8.05 6.78 -5.79
CA MET A 118 7.64 6.51 -7.17
C MET A 118 7.68 5.02 -7.51
N VAL A 119 8.77 4.34 -7.14
CA VAL A 119 8.96 2.91 -7.39
C VAL A 119 7.92 2.11 -6.61
N THR A 120 7.76 2.37 -5.31
CA THR A 120 6.81 1.63 -4.46
C THR A 120 5.38 1.79 -4.96
N LYS A 121 4.97 3.02 -5.32
CA LYS A 121 3.63 3.28 -5.87
C LYS A 121 3.41 2.47 -7.16
N ARG A 122 4.37 2.48 -8.09
CA ARG A 122 4.25 1.72 -9.34
C ARG A 122 4.21 0.22 -9.13
N VAL A 123 5.03 -0.31 -8.23
CA VAL A 123 5.04 -1.74 -7.89
C VAL A 123 3.70 -2.17 -7.28
N ALA A 124 3.15 -1.39 -6.34
CA ALA A 124 1.85 -1.68 -5.74
C ALA A 124 0.72 -1.70 -6.79
N LEU A 125 0.71 -0.73 -7.71
CA LEU A 125 -0.27 -0.68 -8.80
C LEU A 125 -0.09 -1.83 -9.80
N ALA A 126 1.13 -2.22 -10.13
CA ALA A 126 1.40 -3.37 -10.98
C ALA A 126 0.89 -4.67 -10.34
N LEU A 127 1.10 -4.83 -9.03
CA LEU A 127 0.58 -5.97 -8.27
C LEU A 127 -0.96 -6.00 -8.24
N GLN A 128 -1.62 -4.84 -8.12
CA GLN A 128 -3.08 -4.75 -8.22
C GLN A 128 -3.60 -5.15 -9.61
N ARG A 129 -2.91 -4.75 -10.69
CA ARG A 129 -3.28 -5.13 -12.07
C ARG A 129 -3.18 -6.64 -12.26
N LYS A 130 -2.09 -7.24 -11.80
CA LYS A 130 -1.91 -8.70 -11.82
C LYS A 130 -2.99 -9.42 -11.01
N ASP A 131 -3.29 -8.95 -9.80
CA ASP A 131 -4.34 -9.52 -8.95
C ASP A 131 -5.72 -9.43 -9.65
N ARG A 132 -5.99 -8.36 -10.40
CA ARG A 132 -7.21 -8.20 -11.21
C ARG A 132 -7.26 -9.13 -12.41
N GLU A 133 -6.15 -9.32 -13.12
CA GLU A 133 -6.07 -10.25 -14.25
C GLU A 133 -6.32 -11.69 -13.80
N ILE A 134 -5.74 -12.10 -12.67
CA ILE A 134 -5.97 -13.42 -12.07
C ILE A 134 -7.44 -13.60 -11.66
N ALA A 135 -8.07 -12.55 -11.14
CA ALA A 135 -9.49 -12.60 -10.78
C ALA A 135 -10.41 -12.74 -12.01
N LEU A 136 -10.09 -12.08 -13.12
CA LEU A 136 -10.92 -12.10 -14.34
C LEU A 136 -10.70 -13.34 -15.20
N HIS A 137 -9.44 -13.77 -15.36
CA HIS A 137 -9.09 -14.80 -16.33
C HIS A 137 -8.76 -16.14 -15.67
N GLY A 138 -8.67 -16.21 -14.34
CA GLY A 138 -8.17 -17.38 -13.62
C GLY A 138 -6.66 -17.39 -13.51
N ARG A 139 -6.10 -18.46 -12.92
CA ARG A 139 -4.64 -18.59 -12.79
C ARG A 139 -4.03 -19.12 -14.08
N GLU A 140 -2.92 -18.49 -14.47
CA GLU A 140 -1.99 -19.00 -15.47
C GLU A 140 -1.53 -20.41 -15.04
N THR A 141 -1.57 -21.38 -15.96
CA THR A 141 -1.09 -22.75 -15.72
C THR A 141 0.21 -23.06 -16.45
N GLY A 142 0.62 -22.20 -17.38
CA GLY A 142 1.75 -22.46 -18.28
C GLY A 142 1.45 -23.54 -19.32
N ARG A 143 0.22 -24.06 -19.41
CA ARG A 143 -0.17 -25.06 -20.41
C ARG A 143 -0.71 -24.36 -21.65
N ILE A 144 0.13 -24.30 -22.68
CA ILE A 144 -0.23 -23.77 -23.99
C ILE A 144 -0.82 -24.90 -24.83
N VAL A 145 -2.03 -24.69 -25.37
CA VAL A 145 -2.69 -25.63 -26.27
C VAL A 145 -2.84 -24.97 -27.63
N ARG A 146 -2.44 -25.68 -28.69
CA ARG A 146 -2.64 -25.26 -30.08
C ARG A 146 -4.02 -25.72 -30.56
N LEU A 147 -4.85 -24.79 -30.99
CA LEU A 147 -6.16 -25.05 -31.54
C LEU A 147 -6.07 -25.57 -32.99
N PRO A 148 -7.11 -26.27 -33.50
CA PRO A 148 -7.11 -26.83 -34.86
C PRO A 148 -6.92 -25.77 -35.97
N HIS A 149 -7.32 -24.53 -35.72
CA HIS A 149 -7.13 -23.38 -36.62
C HIS A 149 -5.77 -22.68 -36.44
N GLY A 150 -4.87 -23.23 -35.63
CA GLY A 150 -3.48 -22.77 -35.48
C GLY A 150 -3.21 -21.74 -34.40
N GLU A 151 -4.23 -21.25 -33.68
CA GLU A 151 -4.07 -20.32 -32.56
C GLU A 151 -3.50 -21.02 -31.31
N PHE A 152 -2.76 -20.29 -30.49
CA PHE A 152 -2.24 -20.78 -29.22
C PHE A 152 -2.99 -20.08 -28.07
N ILE A 153 -3.65 -20.88 -27.24
CA ILE A 153 -4.32 -20.38 -26.03
C ILE A 153 -3.62 -20.93 -24.79
N GLU A 154 -3.47 -20.09 -23.76
CA GLU A 154 -3.11 -20.57 -22.44
C GLU A 154 -4.37 -21.05 -21.72
N VAL A 155 -4.35 -22.31 -21.25
CA VAL A 155 -5.47 -22.82 -20.47
C VAL A 155 -5.38 -22.26 -19.06
N HIS A 156 -6.22 -21.29 -18.74
CA HIS A 156 -6.32 -20.82 -17.36
C HIS A 156 -7.13 -21.79 -16.52
N ALA A 157 -6.65 -22.04 -15.30
CA ALA A 157 -7.43 -22.80 -14.34
C ALA A 157 -8.29 -21.85 -13.50
N PRO A 158 -9.55 -22.24 -13.18
CA PRO A 158 -10.38 -21.44 -12.29
C PRO A 158 -9.71 -21.30 -10.93
N LEU A 159 -9.89 -20.12 -10.32
CA LEU A 159 -9.45 -19.89 -8.95
C LEU A 159 -10.42 -20.56 -7.98
N ASP A 160 -9.88 -21.06 -6.88
CA ASP A 160 -10.68 -21.47 -5.72
C ASP A 160 -11.48 -20.26 -5.17
N ASP A 161 -12.74 -20.49 -4.78
CA ASP A 161 -13.68 -19.44 -4.40
C ASP A 161 -13.16 -18.57 -3.24
N TYR A 162 -12.47 -19.20 -2.29
CA TYR A 162 -11.85 -18.50 -1.17
C TYR A 162 -10.72 -17.56 -1.63
N LYS A 163 -9.87 -18.01 -2.55
CA LYS A 163 -8.78 -17.19 -3.12
C LYS A 163 -9.33 -16.05 -3.96
N HIS A 164 -10.38 -16.30 -4.74
CA HIS A 164 -11.05 -15.28 -5.52
C HIS A 164 -11.65 -14.20 -4.60
N TYR A 165 -12.31 -14.60 -3.51
CA TYR A 165 -12.85 -13.67 -2.52
C TYR A 165 -11.78 -12.79 -1.88
N LYS A 166 -10.59 -13.34 -1.57
CA LYS A 166 -9.48 -12.56 -1.00
C LYS A 166 -8.92 -11.52 -1.98
N LEU A 167 -8.96 -11.80 -3.28
CA LEU A 167 -8.49 -10.88 -4.33
C LEU A 167 -9.50 -9.76 -4.62
N VAL A 168 -10.81 -10.02 -4.50
CA VAL A 168 -11.87 -9.03 -4.81
C VAL A 168 -12.42 -8.35 -3.54
N GLY A 169 -12.14 -8.88 -2.36
CA GLY A 169 -12.72 -8.47 -1.08
C GLY A 169 -12.17 -7.18 -0.48
N PHE A 170 -11.31 -6.44 -1.18
CA PHE A 170 -10.76 -5.17 -0.69
C PHE A 170 -11.64 -3.97 -1.10
N GLU A 171 -11.47 -2.86 -0.40
CA GLU A 171 -12.16 -1.61 -0.69
C GLU A 171 -11.31 -0.72 -1.60
N SER A 172 -11.93 -0.05 -2.57
CA SER A 172 -11.27 0.90 -3.45
C SER A 172 -11.97 2.26 -3.34
N PRO A 173 -11.56 3.11 -2.38
CA PRO A 173 -12.16 4.43 -2.18
C PRO A 173 -12.02 5.28 -3.45
N SER A 174 -13.06 6.04 -3.79
CA SER A 174 -13.01 7.01 -4.89
C SER A 174 -12.49 8.36 -4.44
N PRO A 175 -11.77 9.09 -5.32
CA PRO A 175 -11.46 10.48 -5.08
C PRO A 175 -12.76 11.22 -4.74
N LEU A 176 -12.80 11.84 -3.56
CA LEU A 176 -13.98 12.59 -3.14
C LEU A 176 -13.90 13.99 -3.75
N PRO A 177 -14.90 14.42 -4.54
CA PRO A 177 -14.94 15.79 -5.05
C PRO A 177 -15.08 16.79 -3.89
N ALA A 178 -14.76 18.06 -4.17
CA ALA A 178 -14.96 19.12 -3.20
C ALA A 178 -16.46 19.33 -2.99
N GLU A 179 -16.94 19.18 -1.76
CA GLU A 179 -18.34 19.40 -1.42
C GLU A 179 -18.55 20.89 -1.08
N PRO A 180 -19.59 21.54 -1.63
CA PRO A 180 -19.97 22.88 -1.19
C PRO A 180 -20.45 22.85 0.27
N ASN A 181 -20.14 23.88 1.04
CA ASN A 181 -20.71 24.04 2.38
C ASN A 181 -22.22 24.32 2.31
N GLU A 182 -22.91 24.38 3.46
CA GLU A 182 -24.34 24.73 3.56
C GLU A 182 -24.73 26.04 2.84
N HIS A 183 -23.77 26.95 2.65
CA HIS A 183 -23.93 28.20 1.90
C HIS A 183 -23.62 28.09 0.39
N GLY A 184 -23.42 26.88 -0.15
CA GLY A 184 -23.11 26.65 -1.57
C GLY A 184 -21.70 27.05 -2.00
N VAL A 185 -20.86 27.54 -1.09
CA VAL A 185 -19.48 27.98 -1.40
C VAL A 185 -18.49 26.87 -1.09
N VAL A 186 -17.63 26.57 -2.06
CA VAL A 186 -16.51 25.63 -1.86
C VAL A 186 -15.34 26.36 -1.19
N THR A 187 -15.08 26.03 0.07
CA THR A 187 -13.99 26.66 0.83
C THR A 187 -12.60 26.31 0.26
N PRO A 188 -11.60 27.20 0.40
CA PRO A 188 -10.24 26.93 -0.07
C PRO A 188 -9.56 25.76 0.68
N LYS A 189 -10.02 25.42 1.89
CA LYS A 189 -9.59 24.21 2.60
C LYS A 189 -10.14 22.95 1.92
N GLU A 190 -11.41 22.97 1.53
CA GLU A 190 -12.06 21.85 0.85
C GLU A 190 -11.51 21.63 -0.57
N LYS A 191 -11.18 22.70 -1.29
CA LYS A 191 -10.46 22.59 -2.58
C LYS A 191 -9.10 21.90 -2.43
N ARG A 192 -8.33 22.26 -1.40
CA ARG A 192 -7.03 21.63 -1.10
C ARG A 192 -7.20 20.16 -0.72
N ARG A 193 -8.19 19.83 0.11
CA ARG A 193 -8.52 18.45 0.47
C ARG A 193 -8.89 17.62 -0.76
N ALA A 194 -9.76 18.14 -1.63
CA ALA A 194 -10.16 17.46 -2.85
C ALA A 194 -8.99 17.23 -3.82
N ALA A 195 -8.08 18.21 -3.94
CA ALA A 195 -6.85 18.04 -4.72
C ALA A 195 -5.92 16.96 -4.14
N LEU A 196 -5.76 16.92 -2.82
CA LEU A 196 -4.98 15.89 -2.13
C LEU A 196 -5.65 14.51 -2.25
N SER A 197 -6.97 14.43 -2.11
CA SER A 197 -7.74 13.19 -2.30
C SER A 197 -7.63 12.69 -3.73
N LYS A 198 -7.69 13.59 -4.71
CA LYS A 198 -7.41 13.28 -6.11
C LYS A 198 -6.00 12.70 -6.25
N TRP A 199 -4.96 13.41 -5.82
CA TRP A 199 -3.58 12.92 -5.89
C TRP A 199 -3.37 11.56 -5.18
N PHE A 200 -4.09 11.33 -4.07
CA PHE A 200 -4.02 10.11 -3.27
C PHE A 200 -4.69 8.91 -3.96
N PHE A 201 -5.78 9.12 -4.71
CA PHE A 201 -6.61 8.05 -5.30
C PHE A 201 -6.66 8.02 -6.84
N GLU A 202 -6.03 8.97 -7.55
CA GLU A 202 -6.12 9.13 -9.02
C GLU A 202 -5.58 7.91 -9.77
N ASP A 203 -4.48 7.31 -9.31
CA ASP A 203 -3.84 6.19 -9.99
C ASP A 203 -4.43 4.81 -9.62
N ARG A 204 -5.58 4.76 -8.93
CA ARG A 204 -6.13 3.49 -8.42
C ARG A 204 -6.56 2.54 -9.53
N VAL A 205 -6.36 1.24 -9.31
CA VAL A 205 -6.96 0.19 -10.15
C VAL A 205 -8.38 -0.07 -9.67
N ALA A 206 -9.38 0.19 -10.53
CA ALA A 206 -10.77 -0.05 -10.19
C ALA A 206 -11.01 -1.52 -9.81
N ARG A 207 -11.71 -1.72 -8.70
CA ARG A 207 -12.14 -3.04 -8.23
C ARG A 207 -13.11 -3.68 -9.22
N GLN A 208 -13.06 -4.99 -9.36
CA GLN A 208 -14.17 -5.73 -9.96
C GLN A 208 -15.40 -5.73 -9.03
N PRO A 209 -16.61 -5.70 -9.57
CA PRO A 209 -17.81 -5.98 -8.79
C PRO A 209 -17.67 -7.32 -8.10
N ARG A 210 -18.07 -7.39 -6.82
CA ARG A 210 -18.07 -8.66 -6.10
C ARG A 210 -19.06 -9.58 -6.83
N PRO A 211 -18.70 -10.84 -7.18
CA PRO A 211 -19.72 -11.81 -7.51
C PRO A 211 -20.69 -11.85 -6.33
N SER A 212 -21.99 -11.71 -6.58
CA SER A 212 -22.98 -11.90 -5.53
C SER A 212 -22.73 -13.29 -4.94
N LEU A 213 -22.29 -13.35 -3.68
CA LEU A 213 -22.26 -14.61 -2.95
C LEU A 213 -23.69 -15.13 -2.99
N LYS A 214 -23.96 -16.17 -3.79
CA LYS A 214 -25.17 -16.96 -3.56
C LYS A 214 -25.06 -17.38 -2.09
N PRO A 215 -26.06 -17.06 -1.26
CA PRO A 215 -25.99 -17.40 0.14
C PRO A 215 -25.75 -18.91 0.25
N LEU A 216 -24.87 -19.31 1.15
CA LEU A 216 -24.49 -20.71 1.44
C LEU A 216 -25.67 -21.52 2.04
N THR A 217 -26.90 -21.25 1.62
CA THR A 217 -28.12 -21.86 2.13
C THR A 217 -28.39 -23.25 1.52
N ASP A 218 -27.68 -23.64 0.45
CA ASP A 218 -27.94 -24.92 -0.24
C ASP A 218 -27.01 -26.07 0.17
N THR A 219 -25.96 -25.84 0.96
CA THR A 219 -25.07 -26.93 1.44
C THR A 219 -25.55 -27.59 2.73
N ALA A 220 -26.50 -26.98 3.45
CA ALA A 220 -27.12 -27.59 4.64
C ALA A 220 -28.36 -28.44 4.31
N THR A 221 -28.84 -28.42 3.06
CA THR A 221 -30.04 -29.16 2.61
C THR A 221 -29.74 -30.31 1.66
N MET A 222 -28.47 -30.66 1.41
CA MET A 222 -28.13 -32.01 0.95
C MET A 222 -28.41 -33.01 2.07
N ARG A 223 -29.70 -33.34 2.24
CA ARG A 223 -30.09 -34.69 2.67
C ARG A 223 -29.28 -35.66 1.80
N PRO A 224 -28.67 -36.71 2.37
CA PRO A 224 -28.12 -37.76 1.56
C PRO A 224 -29.25 -38.27 0.67
N SER A 225 -29.15 -38.04 -0.64
CA SER A 225 -30.05 -38.63 -1.61
C SER A 225 -29.93 -40.14 -1.39
N SER A 226 -31.04 -40.75 -0.95
CA SER A 226 -31.15 -42.19 -0.78
C SER A 226 -30.56 -42.91 -2.00
N PRO A 227 -29.79 -44.00 -1.82
CA PRO A 227 -29.19 -44.70 -2.94
C PRO A 227 -30.30 -45.20 -3.89
N PRO A 228 -30.03 -45.25 -5.21
CA PRO A 228 -31.02 -45.69 -6.17
C PRO A 228 -31.49 -47.11 -5.80
N LYS A 229 -32.81 -47.28 -5.60
CA LYS A 229 -33.43 -48.60 -5.44
C LYS A 229 -33.13 -49.39 -6.71
N SER A 230 -32.19 -50.33 -6.60
CA SER A 230 -31.97 -51.33 -7.63
C SER A 230 -33.29 -52.04 -7.87
N THR A 231 -33.78 -51.94 -9.09
CA THR A 231 -34.91 -52.68 -9.66
C THR A 231 -34.70 -54.17 -9.41
N ARG A 232 -35.32 -54.71 -8.35
CA ARG A 232 -35.39 -56.15 -8.10
C ARG A 232 -36.49 -56.69 -9.02
N ALA A 233 -36.12 -56.91 -10.28
CA ALA A 233 -36.98 -57.60 -11.23
C ALA A 233 -37.17 -59.06 -10.79
N LEU A 234 -38.42 -59.49 -10.90
CA LEU A 234 -38.95 -60.84 -10.81
C LEU A 234 -37.94 -61.96 -11.13
N ALA A 235 -37.77 -62.88 -10.19
CA ALA A 235 -37.58 -64.30 -10.51
C ALA A 235 -38.52 -65.08 -9.59
N THR A 236 -39.66 -65.43 -10.17
CA THR A 236 -40.71 -66.26 -9.60
C THR A 236 -40.19 -67.69 -9.37
N SER A 237 -40.85 -68.35 -8.43
CA SER A 237 -40.63 -69.68 -7.89
C SER A 237 -40.58 -70.84 -8.90
N SER A 238 -40.11 -71.98 -8.36
CA SER A 238 -40.58 -73.34 -8.64
C SER A 238 -39.89 -74.13 -9.77
N ARG A 239 -38.86 -74.89 -9.36
CA ARG A 239 -38.71 -76.33 -9.73
C ARG A 239 -38.01 -77.08 -8.59
N ARG A 240 -38.85 -77.63 -7.71
CA ARG A 240 -38.79 -78.90 -6.95
C ARG A 240 -39.42 -78.73 -5.58
#